data_AF-A0AAD9QMX2-F1
#
_entry.id   AF-A0AAD9QMX2-F1
#
_cell.length_a   1.000
_cell.length_b   1.000
_cell.length_c   1.000
_cell.angle_alpha   90.00
_cell.angle_beta   90.00
_cell.angle_gamma   90.00
#
_symmetry.space_group_name_H-M   'P 1'
#
loop_
_entity.id
_entity.type
_entity.pdbx_description
1 polymer ?
#
loop_
_entity_poly.entity_id
_entity_poly.type
_entity_poly.pdbx_seq_one_letter_code
_entity_poly.pdbx_strand_id
1 'polypeptide(L)'
;MMWSFFYELLNPIASGLKEKKVDYPITILYLPLRWCGFPSKSFQKQLGDDQYYSPVNPVDKKPENRLFAQYHSQQTRTMKDLILKELSPPSSTVRVVFATVAMGMGVDIPSIRNIIHVGPSRTIREYFEETGRAGRDGKQYFAVIHYNNRDIAKNKEGMSHEIGQFCRLEASCLSKFLLNSLDATSPKCIGHLCCSFCESVCDCNNCLGQTSCLP
;
A
#
# COMPACT_ATOMS: atom_id res chain seq x y z
N MET A 1 1.85 9.82 -19.95
CA MET A 1 2.87 9.03 -19.25
C MET A 1 2.66 9.02 -17.73
N MET A 2 2.66 10.16 -17.02
CA MET A 2 2.36 10.17 -15.57
C MET A 2 0.85 10.07 -15.26
N TRP A 3 0.00 10.70 -16.08
CA TRP A 3 -1.45 10.62 -15.94
C TRP A 3 -2.00 9.21 -16.12
N SER A 4 -1.54 8.45 -17.13
CA SER A 4 -1.98 7.08 -17.38
C SER A 4 -1.61 6.14 -16.23
N PHE A 5 -0.38 6.24 -15.72
CA PHE A 5 0.08 5.44 -14.59
C PHE A 5 -0.79 5.65 -13.33
N PHE A 6 -1.11 6.90 -12.99
CA PHE A 6 -1.99 7.14 -11.86
C PHE A 6 -3.41 6.63 -12.11
N TYR A 7 -3.93 6.66 -13.34
CA TYR A 7 -5.24 6.07 -13.64
C TYR A 7 -5.21 4.54 -13.54
N GLU A 8 -4.19 3.88 -14.07
CA GLU A 8 -4.01 2.42 -13.98
C GLU A 8 -3.89 1.95 -12.53
N LEU A 9 -3.25 2.74 -11.67
CA LEU A 9 -3.13 2.44 -10.24
C LEU A 9 -4.39 2.80 -9.44
N LEU A 10 -4.93 4.00 -9.62
CA LEU A 10 -5.98 4.53 -8.76
C LEU A 10 -7.38 4.04 -9.14
N ASN A 11 -7.65 3.78 -10.43
CA ASN A 11 -8.99 3.37 -10.87
C ASN A 11 -9.40 1.99 -10.30
N PRO A 12 -8.54 0.96 -10.31
CA PRO A 12 -8.90 -0.32 -9.68
C PRO A 12 -9.15 -0.17 -8.18
N ILE A 13 -8.35 0.65 -7.48
CA ILE A 13 -8.52 0.89 -6.04
C ILE A 13 -9.84 1.62 -5.77
N ALA A 14 -10.15 2.68 -6.53
CA ALA A 14 -11.40 3.43 -6.38
C ALA A 14 -12.62 2.56 -6.72
N SER A 15 -12.54 1.76 -7.79
CA SER A 15 -13.62 0.86 -8.21
C SER A 15 -13.87 -0.23 -7.16
N GLY A 16 -12.80 -0.87 -6.67
CA GLY A 16 -12.90 -1.85 -5.60
C GLY A 16 -13.40 -1.24 -4.29
N LEU A 17 -13.00 -0.01 -3.96
CA LEU A 17 -13.50 0.70 -2.78
C LEU A 17 -15.00 1.04 -2.90
N LYS A 18 -15.47 1.42 -4.10
CA LYS A 18 -16.88 1.64 -4.39
C LYS A 18 -17.70 0.36 -4.22
N GLU A 19 -17.20 -0.76 -4.73
CA GLU A 19 -17.87 -2.06 -4.67
C GLU A 19 -17.88 -2.64 -3.26
N LYS A 20 -16.72 -2.73 -2.61
CA LYS A 20 -16.54 -3.43 -1.34
C LYS A 20 -16.76 -2.55 -0.11
N LYS A 21 -16.75 -1.22 -0.24
CA LYS A 21 -16.95 -0.28 0.88
C LYS A 21 -16.05 -0.63 2.07
N VAL A 22 -16.64 -0.88 3.25
CA VAL A 22 -15.93 -1.27 4.48
C VAL A 22 -15.38 -2.69 4.47
N ASP A 23 -15.61 -3.48 3.43
CA ASP A 23 -14.95 -4.78 3.24
C ASP A 23 -13.68 -4.65 2.39
N TYR A 24 -13.43 -3.50 1.75
CA TYR A 24 -12.23 -3.28 0.93
C TYR A 24 -10.96 -3.34 1.80
N PRO A 25 -9.93 -4.16 1.51
CA PRO A 25 -8.77 -4.31 2.39
C PRO A 25 -8.11 -2.98 2.77
N ILE A 26 -7.78 -2.80 4.06
CA ILE A 26 -7.09 -1.57 4.53
C ILE A 26 -5.76 -1.44 3.77
N THR A 27 -5.64 -0.34 3.04
CA THR A 27 -4.59 -0.09 2.06
C THR A 27 -3.91 1.23 2.36
N ILE A 28 -2.59 1.21 2.55
CA ILE A 28 -1.76 2.42 2.66
C ILE A 28 -1.06 2.63 1.32
N LEU A 29 -1.32 3.77 0.69
CA LEU A 29 -0.62 4.20 -0.52
C LEU A 29 0.42 5.24 -0.11
N TYR A 30 1.70 4.87 -0.10
CA TYR A 30 2.82 5.78 0.11
C TYR A 30 3.13 6.53 -1.18
N LEU A 31 3.11 7.86 -1.12
CA LEU A 31 3.40 8.74 -2.25
C LEU A 31 4.09 10.04 -1.81
N PRO A 32 4.83 10.73 -2.71
CA PRO A 32 5.45 12.00 -2.37
C PRO A 32 4.39 13.05 -2.01
N LEU A 33 4.71 13.94 -1.07
CA LEU A 33 3.79 14.94 -0.51
C LEU A 33 3.02 15.75 -1.57
N ARG A 34 3.71 16.17 -2.65
CA ARG A 34 3.11 16.91 -3.77
C ARG A 34 1.99 16.17 -4.50
N TRP A 35 1.94 14.85 -4.34
CA TRP A 35 0.95 13.98 -4.99
C TRP A 35 -0.21 13.62 -4.08
N CYS A 36 -0.14 13.74 -2.74
CA CYS A 36 -1.20 13.31 -1.82
C CYS A 36 -2.60 13.89 -2.14
N GLY A 37 -2.65 15.14 -2.60
CA GLY A 37 -3.91 15.79 -2.96
C GLY A 37 -4.56 15.23 -4.23
N PHE A 38 -3.77 14.67 -5.15
CA PHE A 38 -4.27 14.21 -6.46
C PHE A 38 -5.17 12.96 -6.33
N PRO A 39 -4.74 11.83 -5.70
CA PRO A 39 -5.61 10.68 -5.49
C PRO A 39 -6.88 11.03 -4.72
N SER A 40 -6.76 11.88 -3.70
CA SER A 40 -7.89 12.33 -2.90
C SER A 40 -8.96 13.02 -3.74
N LYS A 41 -8.55 13.97 -4.60
CA LYS A 41 -9.47 14.64 -5.51
C LYS A 41 -10.04 13.69 -6.56
N SER A 42 -9.23 12.76 -7.06
CA SER A 42 -9.69 11.73 -7.99
C SER A 42 -10.77 10.85 -7.38
N PHE A 43 -10.56 10.36 -6.14
CA PHE A 43 -11.50 9.52 -5.41
C PHE A 43 -12.80 10.27 -5.12
N GLN A 44 -12.73 11.54 -4.70
CA GLN A 44 -13.93 12.38 -4.53
C GLN A 44 -14.77 12.43 -5.81
N LYS A 45 -14.13 12.59 -6.98
CA LYS A 45 -14.82 12.65 -8.26
C LYS A 45 -15.41 11.30 -8.69
N GLN A 46 -14.65 10.21 -8.54
CA GLN A 46 -15.06 8.88 -9.00
C GLN A 46 -16.14 8.25 -8.11
N LEU A 47 -16.01 8.43 -6.79
CA LEU A 47 -16.91 7.85 -5.82
C LEU A 47 -18.18 8.72 -5.64
N GLY A 48 -18.07 10.04 -5.73
CA GLY A 48 -19.22 10.91 -5.45
C GLY A 48 -19.75 10.65 -4.04
N ASP A 49 -21.04 10.38 -3.91
CA ASP A 49 -21.65 10.04 -2.61
C ASP A 49 -21.20 8.69 -2.04
N ASP A 50 -20.71 7.79 -2.91
CA ASP A 50 -20.24 6.46 -2.50
C ASP A 50 -18.97 6.49 -1.64
N GLN A 51 -18.33 7.65 -1.50
CA GLN A 51 -17.15 7.80 -0.65
C GLN A 51 -17.48 7.76 0.85
N TYR A 52 -18.76 7.86 1.22
CA TYR A 52 -19.20 7.84 2.61
C TYR A 52 -19.87 6.51 2.94
N TYR A 53 -19.63 6.04 4.16
CA TYR A 53 -20.32 4.90 4.74
C TYR A 53 -20.60 5.18 6.22
N SER A 54 -21.88 5.16 6.59
CA SER A 54 -22.30 5.29 7.98
C SER A 54 -23.16 4.08 8.35
N PRO A 55 -22.75 3.29 9.37
CA PRO A 55 -23.54 2.15 9.81
C PRO A 55 -24.83 2.58 10.53
N VAL A 56 -24.93 3.84 10.96
CA VAL A 56 -26.07 4.36 11.74
C VAL A 56 -27.05 5.12 10.84
N ASN A 57 -26.54 5.97 9.94
CA ASN A 57 -27.36 6.80 9.09
C ASN A 57 -26.77 6.87 7.67
N PRO A 58 -27.28 6.08 6.71
CA PRO A 58 -26.73 6.00 5.36
C PRO A 58 -26.69 7.31 4.57
N VAL A 59 -27.46 8.33 4.97
CA VAL A 59 -27.43 9.65 4.31
C VAL A 59 -26.39 10.61 4.93
N ASP A 60 -25.68 10.19 5.97
CA ASP A 60 -24.74 11.03 6.73
C ASP A 60 -23.38 11.18 6.03
N LYS A 61 -23.23 12.25 5.25
CA LYS A 61 -22.04 12.55 4.42
C LYS A 61 -20.98 13.35 5.18
N LYS A 62 -20.68 12.94 6.42
CA LYS A 62 -19.68 13.61 7.25
C LYS A 62 -18.24 13.14 6.94
N PRO A 63 -17.22 13.99 7.14
CA PRO A 63 -15.82 13.61 6.93
C PRO A 63 -15.36 12.33 7.64
N GLU A 64 -15.83 12.08 8.87
CA GLU A 64 -15.52 10.88 9.66
C GLU A 64 -16.11 9.58 9.09
N ASN A 65 -17.12 9.68 8.21
CA ASN A 65 -17.71 8.52 7.54
C ASN A 65 -17.03 8.23 6.20
N ARG A 66 -15.94 8.95 5.86
CA ARG A 66 -15.27 8.79 4.56
C ARG A 66 -14.43 7.52 4.52
N LEU A 67 -14.52 6.79 3.42
CA LEU A 67 -13.80 5.54 3.18
C LEU A 67 -12.29 5.73 2.92
N PHE A 68 -11.80 6.96 2.77
CA PHE A 68 -10.40 7.26 2.53
C PHE A 68 -9.94 8.54 3.22
N ALA A 69 -8.64 8.60 3.55
CA ALA A 69 -8.01 9.71 4.24
C ALA A 69 -6.66 10.10 3.59
N GLN A 70 -6.17 11.28 3.94
CA GLN A 70 -4.79 11.71 3.64
C GLN A 70 -4.02 11.75 4.95
N TYR A 71 -2.77 11.27 4.95
CA TYR A 71 -1.90 11.34 6.11
C TYR A 71 -0.52 11.90 5.71
N HIS A 72 -0.22 13.14 6.08
CA HIS A 72 1.07 13.74 5.73
C HIS A 72 1.53 14.82 6.70
N SER A 73 2.82 15.17 6.63
CA SER A 73 3.48 16.07 7.59
C SER A 73 2.81 17.45 7.71
N GLN A 74 2.31 18.01 6.60
CA GLN A 74 1.63 19.31 6.57
C GLN A 74 0.23 19.33 7.21
N GLN A 75 -0.34 18.19 7.60
CA GLN A 75 -1.61 18.18 8.35
C GLN A 75 -1.42 18.54 9.82
N THR A 76 -2.47 19.10 10.42
CA THR A 76 -2.49 19.39 11.85
C THR A 76 -2.34 18.10 12.65
N ARG A 77 -1.78 18.21 13.86
CA ARG A 77 -1.65 17.07 14.78
C ARG A 77 -3.00 16.42 15.05
N THR A 78 -4.03 17.24 15.31
CA THR A 78 -5.40 16.78 15.55
C THR A 78 -5.96 15.94 14.40
N MET A 79 -5.75 16.34 13.14
CA MET A 79 -6.21 15.54 11.99
C MET A 79 -5.49 14.20 11.90
N LYS A 80 -4.17 14.19 12.13
CA LYS A 80 -3.38 12.96 12.12
C LYS A 80 -3.82 12.00 13.22
N ASP A 81 -4.01 12.51 14.44
CA ASP A 81 -4.45 11.71 15.59
C ASP A 81 -5.86 11.14 15.37
N LEU A 82 -6.77 11.92 14.76
CA LEU A 82 -8.11 11.46 14.38
C LEU A 82 -8.05 10.29 13.39
N ILE A 83 -7.28 10.45 12.31
CA ILE A 83 -7.15 9.41 11.26
C ILE A 83 -6.58 8.12 11.85
N LEU A 84 -5.56 8.21 12.70
CA LEU A 84 -5.02 7.03 13.37
C LEU A 84 -6.05 6.37 14.28
N LYS A 85 -6.79 7.16 15.07
CA LYS A 85 -7.87 6.66 15.92
C LYS A 85 -8.97 5.95 15.11
N GLU A 86 -9.34 6.48 13.95
CA GLU A 86 -10.34 5.90 13.06
C GLU A 86 -9.84 4.61 12.38
N LEU A 87 -8.55 4.52 12.08
CA LEU A 87 -7.93 3.35 11.44
C LEU A 87 -7.65 2.18 12.39
N SER A 88 -7.36 2.45 13.66
CA SER A 88 -6.99 1.43 14.66
C SER A 88 -8.00 0.28 14.84
N PRO A 89 -9.33 0.49 14.90
CA PRO A 89 -10.26 -0.60 15.15
C PRO A 89 -10.42 -1.52 13.91
N PRO A 90 -10.67 -2.83 14.10
CA PRO A 90 -10.97 -3.75 12.99
C PRO A 90 -12.18 -3.33 12.14
N SER A 91 -13.13 -2.61 12.75
CA SER A 91 -14.33 -2.08 12.10
C SER A 91 -14.11 -0.69 11.47
N SER A 92 -12.87 -0.33 11.15
CA SER A 92 -12.56 0.98 10.56
C SER A 92 -13.34 1.21 9.26
N THR A 93 -13.99 2.36 9.17
CA THR A 93 -14.58 2.86 7.93
C THR A 93 -13.50 3.31 6.95
N VAL A 94 -12.36 3.81 7.42
CA VAL A 94 -11.27 4.27 6.56
C VAL A 94 -10.54 3.05 6.00
N ARG A 95 -10.61 2.86 4.68
CA ARG A 95 -10.00 1.70 4.01
C ARG A 95 -8.81 2.05 3.14
N VAL A 96 -8.69 3.30 2.69
CA VAL A 96 -7.55 3.75 1.87
C VAL A 96 -6.93 5.00 2.47
N VAL A 97 -5.61 4.98 2.68
CA VAL A 97 -4.87 6.14 3.20
C VAL A 97 -3.81 6.56 2.19
N PHE A 98 -3.90 7.80 1.73
CA PHE A 98 -2.87 8.44 0.92
C PHE A 98 -1.83 9.07 1.84
N ALA A 99 -0.70 8.40 2.03
CA ALA A 99 0.26 8.74 3.07
C ALA A 99 1.62 9.17 2.51
N THR A 100 2.31 10.07 3.21
CA THR A 100 3.77 10.14 3.09
C THR A 100 4.40 9.22 4.14
N VAL A 101 5.72 9.02 4.04
CA VAL A 101 6.51 8.28 5.05
C VAL A 101 6.37 8.84 6.48
N ALA A 102 5.80 10.05 6.64
CA ALA A 102 5.49 10.64 7.94
C ALA A 102 4.49 9.83 8.79
N MET A 103 3.76 8.86 8.21
CA MET A 103 2.94 7.89 8.96
C MET A 103 3.80 6.91 9.78
N GLY A 104 5.12 6.92 9.60
CA GLY A 104 6.05 5.87 10.01
C GLY A 104 6.33 5.70 11.51
N MET A 105 5.97 6.63 12.40
CA MET A 105 6.34 6.51 13.82
C MET A 105 5.15 6.14 14.69
N GLY A 106 5.21 4.98 15.36
CA GLY A 106 4.27 4.60 16.43
C GLY A 106 2.89 4.09 15.99
N VAL A 107 2.65 3.90 14.70
CA VAL A 107 1.39 3.36 14.19
C VAL A 107 1.39 1.83 14.29
N ASP A 108 0.46 1.29 15.08
CA ASP A 108 0.18 -0.14 15.19
C ASP A 108 -1.27 -0.42 14.78
N ILE A 109 -1.47 -0.69 13.48
CA ILE A 109 -2.77 -1.06 12.91
C ILE A 109 -2.62 -2.48 12.33
N PRO A 110 -2.90 -3.52 13.12
CA PRO A 110 -2.56 -4.89 12.73
C PRO A 110 -3.26 -5.39 11.48
N SER A 111 -4.41 -4.80 11.15
CA SER A 111 -5.31 -5.17 10.05
C SER A 111 -4.95 -4.60 8.69
N ILE A 112 -3.85 -3.84 8.55
CA ILE A 112 -3.40 -3.37 7.22
C ILE A 112 -3.09 -4.60 6.33
N ARG A 113 -3.66 -4.61 5.13
CA ARG A 113 -3.55 -5.70 4.14
C ARG A 113 -2.72 -5.34 2.93
N ASN A 114 -2.71 -4.08 2.54
CA ASN A 114 -1.95 -3.64 1.38
C ASN A 114 -1.07 -2.44 1.73
N ILE A 115 0.20 -2.51 1.33
CA ILE A 115 1.13 -1.39 1.30
C ILE A 115 1.53 -1.18 -0.16
N ILE A 116 1.30 0.02 -0.69
CA ILE A 116 1.60 0.34 -2.08
C ILE A 116 2.50 1.57 -2.09
N HIS A 117 3.66 1.46 -2.73
CA HIS A 117 4.63 2.54 -2.88
C HIS A 117 4.60 3.12 -4.29
N VAL A 118 4.33 4.43 -4.39
CA VAL A 118 4.44 5.22 -5.62
C VAL A 118 5.84 5.82 -5.68
N GLY A 119 6.74 5.07 -6.28
CA GLY A 119 8.18 5.23 -6.18
C GLY A 119 8.73 4.45 -4.97
N PRO A 120 9.92 3.85 -5.07
CA PRO A 120 10.52 3.10 -3.99
C PRO A 120 10.94 4.02 -2.84
N SER A 121 11.08 3.43 -1.66
CA SER A 121 11.80 4.01 -0.51
C SER A 121 13.26 4.30 -0.89
N ARG A 122 14.00 5.05 -0.06
CA ARG A 122 15.38 5.38 -0.36
C ARG A 122 16.32 4.21 -0.08
N THR A 123 15.98 3.35 0.88
CA THR A 123 16.80 2.20 1.26
C THR A 123 15.95 0.95 1.46
N ILE A 124 16.61 -0.23 1.46
CA ILE A 124 16.00 -1.51 1.83
C ILE A 124 15.43 -1.47 3.25
N ARG A 125 16.13 -0.83 4.19
CA ARG A 125 15.68 -0.70 5.58
C ARG A 125 14.39 0.11 5.69
N GLU A 126 14.33 1.26 5.02
CA GLU A 126 13.11 2.08 4.98
C GLU A 126 11.94 1.28 4.40
N TYR A 127 12.16 0.59 3.27
CA TYR A 127 11.12 -0.24 2.65
C TYR A 127 10.64 -1.35 3.59
N PHE A 128 11.55 -2.02 4.30
CA PHE A 128 11.21 -3.06 5.27
C PHE A 128 10.39 -2.49 6.46
N GLU A 129 10.79 -1.35 7.00
CA GLU A 129 10.08 -0.70 8.12
C GLU A 129 8.70 -0.16 7.72
N GLU A 130 8.55 0.30 6.48
CA GLU A 130 7.28 0.79 5.93
C GLU A 130 6.32 -0.37 5.65
N THR A 131 6.80 -1.45 5.03
CA THR A 131 5.98 -2.63 4.69
C THR A 131 5.66 -3.52 5.90
N GLY A 132 6.56 -3.60 6.88
CA GLY A 132 6.38 -4.34 8.15
C GLY A 132 5.30 -3.77 9.09
N ARG A 133 4.51 -2.79 8.63
CA ARG A 133 3.31 -2.29 9.32
C ARG A 133 2.08 -3.16 9.02
N ALA A 134 2.09 -3.86 7.90
CA ALA A 134 1.00 -4.73 7.49
C ALA A 134 1.12 -6.12 8.10
N GLY A 135 -0.01 -6.83 8.17
CA GLY A 135 -0.03 -8.23 8.58
C GLY A 135 0.38 -8.52 10.03
N ARG A 136 0.33 -7.55 10.95
CA ARG A 136 0.73 -7.80 12.37
C ARG A 136 -0.26 -8.68 13.14
N ASP A 137 -1.45 -8.91 12.58
CA ASP A 137 -2.40 -9.93 13.04
C ASP A 137 -2.08 -11.35 12.53
N GLY A 138 -0.94 -11.53 11.83
CA GLY A 138 -0.48 -12.81 11.30
C GLY A 138 -1.14 -13.26 10.00
N LYS A 139 -2.04 -12.44 9.41
CA LYS A 139 -2.69 -12.76 8.13
C LYS A 139 -1.87 -12.25 6.95
N GLN A 140 -2.09 -12.88 5.78
CA GLN A 140 -1.46 -12.50 4.52
C GLN A 140 -1.67 -11.01 4.21
N TYR A 141 -0.63 -10.36 3.71
CA TYR A 141 -0.66 -8.99 3.22
C TYR A 141 0.16 -8.88 1.93
N PHE A 142 -0.04 -7.79 1.20
CA PHE A 142 0.70 -7.48 -0.02
C PHE A 142 1.48 -6.17 0.15
N ALA A 143 2.71 -6.16 -0.35
CA ALA A 143 3.55 -4.97 -0.46
C ALA A 143 4.02 -4.83 -1.91
N VAL A 144 3.70 -3.69 -2.54
CA VAL A 144 3.94 -3.45 -3.97
C VAL A 144 4.68 -2.14 -4.16
N ILE A 145 5.73 -2.15 -4.99
CA ILE A 145 6.42 -0.94 -5.44
C ILE A 145 6.10 -0.70 -6.90
N HIS A 146 5.50 0.45 -7.20
CA HIS A 146 5.46 0.98 -8.55
C HIS A 146 6.61 1.96 -8.75
N TYR A 147 7.42 1.75 -9.80
CA TYR A 147 8.55 2.61 -10.08
C TYR A 147 8.78 2.73 -11.59
N ASN A 148 9.49 3.78 -12.00
CA ASN A 148 10.10 3.86 -13.33
C ASN A 148 11.63 4.01 -13.21
N ASN A 149 12.35 3.96 -14.33
CA ASN A 149 13.81 4.05 -14.34
C ASN A 149 14.37 5.34 -13.71
N ARG A 150 13.62 6.45 -13.73
CA ARG A 150 14.03 7.70 -13.06
C ARG A 150 13.88 7.61 -11.55
N ASP A 151 12.93 6.82 -11.07
CA ASP A 151 12.69 6.67 -9.63
C ASP A 151 13.82 5.91 -8.94
N ILE A 152 14.51 5.03 -9.66
CA ILE A 152 15.67 4.21 -9.21
C ILE A 152 17.01 4.67 -9.80
N ALA A 153 17.09 5.92 -10.26
CA ALA A 153 18.32 6.45 -10.83
C ALA A 153 19.39 6.66 -9.74
N LYS A 154 20.65 6.31 -10.04
CA LYS A 154 21.77 6.38 -9.09
C LYS A 154 22.07 7.78 -8.55
N ASN A 155 21.63 8.83 -9.25
CA ASN A 155 21.83 10.23 -8.86
C ASN A 155 20.71 10.77 -7.96
N LYS A 156 19.73 9.93 -7.57
CA LYS A 156 18.68 10.33 -6.65
C LYS A 156 19.24 10.36 -5.23
N GLU A 157 19.16 11.53 -4.60
CA GLU A 157 19.71 11.76 -3.27
C GLU A 157 19.16 10.75 -2.23
N GLY A 158 20.07 10.16 -1.45
CA GLY A 158 19.78 9.19 -0.40
C GLY A 158 19.41 7.78 -0.89
N MET A 159 19.28 7.57 -2.20
CA MET A 159 18.92 6.26 -2.73
C MET A 159 20.08 5.27 -2.65
N SER A 160 19.85 4.15 -1.97
CA SER A 160 20.83 3.07 -1.88
C SER A 160 20.90 2.27 -3.19
N HIS A 161 22.03 1.60 -3.42
CA HIS A 161 22.19 0.75 -4.59
C HIS A 161 21.26 -0.47 -4.53
N GLU A 162 21.09 -1.02 -3.33
CA GLU A 162 20.36 -2.25 -3.03
C GLU A 162 18.86 -2.09 -3.31
N ILE A 163 18.24 -0.94 -3.00
CA ILE A 163 16.82 -0.74 -3.34
C ILE A 163 16.60 -0.70 -4.85
N GLY A 164 17.57 -0.16 -5.60
CA GLY A 164 17.56 -0.20 -7.07
C GLY A 164 17.70 -1.62 -7.62
N GLN A 165 18.54 -2.45 -7.00
CA GLN A 165 18.66 -3.88 -7.35
C GLN A 165 17.38 -4.65 -7.01
N PHE A 166 16.80 -4.42 -5.84
CA PHE A 166 15.56 -5.05 -5.40
C PHE A 166 14.40 -4.78 -6.36
N CYS A 167 14.26 -3.54 -6.82
CA CYS A 167 13.22 -3.17 -7.79
C CYS A 167 13.34 -3.93 -9.12
N ARG A 168 14.56 -4.26 -9.56
CA ARG A 168 14.86 -4.96 -10.83
C ARG A 168 15.08 -6.46 -10.67
N LEU A 169 14.76 -7.02 -9.51
CA LEU A 169 15.09 -8.40 -9.20
C LEU A 169 14.11 -9.35 -9.91
N GLU A 170 14.63 -10.11 -10.87
CA GLU A 170 13.84 -11.08 -11.65
C GLU A 170 14.36 -12.52 -11.54
N ALA A 171 15.51 -12.72 -10.88
CA ALA A 171 16.19 -14.02 -10.84
C ALA A 171 16.07 -14.76 -9.50
N SER A 172 15.47 -14.15 -8.47
CA SER A 172 15.36 -14.79 -7.16
C SER A 172 14.23 -14.19 -6.31
N CYS A 173 13.87 -14.90 -5.23
CA CYS A 173 12.84 -14.48 -4.28
C CYS A 173 13.14 -13.10 -3.68
N LEU A 174 12.18 -12.16 -3.81
CA LEU A 174 12.29 -10.80 -3.29
C LEU A 174 12.44 -10.79 -1.77
N SER A 175 11.64 -11.57 -1.04
CA SER A 175 11.71 -11.62 0.43
C SER A 175 13.08 -12.12 0.91
N LYS A 176 13.69 -13.06 0.18
CA LYS A 176 15.04 -13.55 0.48
C LYS A 176 16.08 -12.46 0.26
N PHE A 177 16.03 -11.74 -0.86
CA PHE A 177 16.92 -10.61 -1.12
C PHE A 177 16.78 -9.54 -0.03
N LEU A 178 15.54 -9.13 0.26
CA LEU A 178 15.22 -8.11 1.25
C LEU A 178 15.82 -8.42 2.62
N LEU A 179 15.61 -9.63 3.13
CA LEU A 179 16.07 -10.03 4.46
C LEU A 179 17.60 -10.21 4.50
N ASN A 180 18.20 -10.76 3.44
CA ASN A 180 19.65 -10.86 3.34
C ASN A 180 20.32 -9.48 3.33
N SER A 181 19.73 -8.49 2.65
CA SER A 181 20.22 -7.09 2.65
C SER A 181 20.13 -6.40 4.03
N LEU A 182 19.46 -7.02 5.00
CA LEU A 182 19.31 -6.53 6.37
C LEU A 182 20.06 -7.40 7.39
N ASP A 183 20.90 -8.33 6.92
CA ASP A 183 21.57 -9.34 7.74
C ASP A 183 20.58 -10.17 8.59
N ALA A 184 19.34 -10.32 8.11
CA ALA A 184 18.28 -11.06 8.77
C ALA A 184 18.14 -12.47 8.19
N THR A 185 17.71 -13.42 9.02
CA THR A 185 17.43 -14.79 8.57
C THR A 185 16.17 -14.81 7.70
N SER A 186 16.28 -15.33 6.48
CA SER A 186 15.12 -15.54 5.61
C SER A 186 14.33 -16.77 6.06
N PRO A 187 13.02 -16.67 6.35
CA PRO A 187 12.18 -17.84 6.54
C PRO A 187 12.08 -18.64 5.23
N LYS A 188 11.58 -19.86 5.34
CA LYS A 188 11.30 -20.70 4.17
C LYS A 188 10.24 -20.01 3.31
N CYS A 189 10.53 -19.89 2.01
CA CYS A 189 9.59 -19.35 1.02
C CYS A 189 8.31 -20.21 0.99
N ILE A 190 7.15 -19.55 0.93
CA ILE A 190 5.82 -20.16 0.94
C ILE A 190 5.23 -20.37 -0.47
N GLY A 191 6.07 -20.39 -1.52
CA GLY A 191 5.63 -20.59 -2.91
C GLY A 191 5.07 -19.31 -3.54
N HIS A 192 4.05 -19.44 -4.40
CA HIS A 192 3.51 -18.32 -5.18
C HIS A 192 2.94 -17.18 -4.34
N LEU A 193 2.55 -17.44 -3.09
CA LEU A 193 2.07 -16.41 -2.15
C LEU A 193 3.21 -15.55 -1.55
N CYS A 194 4.48 -15.83 -1.88
CA CYS A 194 5.63 -15.16 -1.28
C CYS A 194 5.96 -13.81 -1.96
N CYS A 195 6.14 -13.82 -3.29
CA CYS A 195 6.50 -12.65 -4.08
C CYS A 195 6.29 -12.93 -5.57
N SER A 196 6.34 -11.87 -6.41
CA SER A 196 6.14 -11.96 -7.86
C SER A 196 7.08 -12.94 -8.57
N PHE A 197 8.35 -13.04 -8.15
CA PHE A 197 9.26 -14.06 -8.70
C PHE A 197 8.83 -15.49 -8.34
N CYS A 198 8.45 -15.72 -7.08
CA CYS A 198 8.03 -17.05 -6.65
C CYS A 198 6.69 -17.46 -7.28
N GLU A 199 5.83 -16.49 -7.59
CA GLU A 199 4.63 -16.70 -8.39
C GLU A 199 4.97 -17.06 -9.84
N SER A 200 5.90 -16.35 -10.48
CA SER A 200 6.23 -16.56 -11.90
C SER A 200 6.90 -17.90 -12.21
N VAL A 201 7.53 -18.53 -11.22
CA VAL A 201 8.16 -19.86 -11.34
C VAL A 201 7.33 -20.98 -10.72
N CYS A 202 6.11 -20.69 -10.27
CA CYS A 202 5.24 -21.69 -9.64
C CYS A 202 4.54 -22.57 -10.68
N ASP A 203 4.51 -23.87 -10.42
CA ASP A 203 3.94 -24.92 -11.26
C ASP A 203 2.64 -25.51 -10.69
N CYS A 204 1.97 -24.83 -9.75
CA CYS A 204 0.72 -25.33 -9.18
C CYS A 204 -0.45 -25.17 -10.16
N ASN A 205 -1.47 -26.03 -10.02
CA ASN A 205 -2.64 -26.04 -10.92
C ASN A 205 -3.35 -24.68 -11.04
N ASN A 206 -3.39 -23.87 -9.97
CA ASN A 206 -4.01 -22.54 -10.00
C ASN A 206 -3.20 -21.56 -10.86
N CYS A 207 -1.86 -21.59 -10.77
CA CYS A 207 -0.99 -20.75 -11.59
C CYS A 207 -1.01 -21.18 -13.06
N LEU A 208 -1.10 -22.49 -13.32
CA LEU A 208 -1.15 -23.05 -14.68
C LEU A 208 -2.51 -22.84 -15.37
N GLY A 209 -3.60 -22.73 -14.61
CA GLY A 209 -4.96 -22.58 -15.12
C GLY A 209 -5.43 -21.14 -15.39
N GLN A 210 -4.59 -20.12 -15.16
CA GLN A 210 -4.93 -18.67 -15.26
C GLN A 210 -6.16 -18.23 -14.41
N THR A 211 -6.62 -19.04 -13.47
CA THR A 211 -7.52 -18.61 -12.41
C THR A 211 -6.69 -17.85 -11.37
N SER A 212 -7.06 -16.62 -11.05
CA SER A 212 -6.27 -15.75 -10.16
C SER A 212 -5.87 -16.49 -8.88
N CYS A 213 -4.56 -16.61 -8.62
CA CYS A 213 -4.02 -17.11 -7.35
C CYS A 213 -4.12 -16.06 -6.22
N LEU A 214 -4.73 -14.91 -6.52
CA LEU A 214 -5.13 -13.93 -5.53
C LEU A 214 -6.36 -14.47 -4.77
N PRO A 215 -6.37 -14.41 -3.43
CA PRO A 215 -7.56 -14.73 -2.63
C PRO A 215 -8.74 -13.79 -2.93
#